data_AF-A0A1U8MX89-F1
#
_entry.id   AF-A0A1U8MX89-F1
#
_cell.length_a   1.000
_cell.length_b   1.000
_cell.length_c   1.000
_cell.angle_alpha   90.00
_cell.angle_beta   90.00
_cell.angle_gamma   90.00
#
_symmetry.space_group_name_H-M   'P 1'
#
loop_
_entity.id
_entity.type
_entity.pdbx_description
1 polymer ?
#
loop_
_entity_poly.entity_id
_entity_poly.type
_entity_poly.pdbx_seq_one_letter_code
_entity_poly.pdbx_strand_id
1 'polypeptide(L)'
;MIFSSTMQPSLHFFTPKHQSLLQTQSQLFTCKFIVNPAKKTVPRNPLPLLSPPAPSRSSPHPEVVEPMVQRERSNVLVPQHPNYPVHLNRFQKLAAVALDKIETSVIMRLEKNHVLPKMVDPAVQISGNFAPVEECPVHHGLEVVGRIPACLRGVYVRNGANPMFAPSGGHHLFDGDGMIHAVGLGLGNKASYSCRYTRTSRLVQEARFGRCMFPKPIGELHGHLGLARLGLYMARAGLGLVDGSHGMGVANAGLGYFNGRLLAMSEDDLPYHVKITGDADLETIGRFNFNDQIDCPLIAHPKLDPVTGDLHTLNYNVLKKPYLKYFRFDKFGRKSRDLRVDIDQATMIHDFAITENFVVIPDHQMVFKLSEMIRGGSPVVYNKNKTSRFGVLQQNDVVGSGIQWINVRNCFCFHLWNAWEEISDTGDKIIVVIGSCMNPPDSIFNESKDTFRSELSEIRMNLRTRQSTQRVIVPGMNLEAGQVNGQYLGQKTRFVYLAIADPWPKCSGIAKVDLQTGKVTKFMYGTWRYGGEPFFVPEKKQTCNRNGNEDEGYIMGFVRDEKKEMSEMVIVQGSSMEQVAAISLPSRVPYGFHGTFISQEELRRQVI
;
A
#
# COMPACT_ATOMS: atom_id res chain seq x y z
N MET A 1 -33.15 -26.85 29.52
CA MET A 1 -34.54 -26.60 29.94
C MET A 1 -34.65 -25.10 30.22
N ILE A 2 -34.98 -24.28 29.21
CA ILE A 2 -36.32 -23.76 28.84
C ILE A 2 -36.84 -22.65 29.80
N PHE A 3 -36.68 -21.38 29.35
CA PHE A 3 -37.68 -20.28 29.20
C PHE A 3 -38.47 -19.84 30.47
N SER A 4 -38.92 -18.60 30.72
CA SER A 4 -39.06 -17.31 30.02
C SER A 4 -39.84 -16.34 30.94
N SER A 5 -39.99 -15.07 30.51
CA SER A 5 -41.11 -14.13 30.76
C SER A 5 -40.93 -13.16 31.94
N THR A 6 -41.28 -11.85 31.89
CA THR A 6 -41.80 -10.94 30.85
C THR A 6 -41.72 -9.50 31.41
N MET A 7 -41.66 -8.49 30.54
CA MET A 7 -41.67 -7.05 30.85
C MET A 7 -43.09 -6.49 31.08
N GLN A 8 -43.21 -5.44 31.92
CA GLN A 8 -43.80 -4.13 31.58
C GLN A 8 -43.73 -3.14 32.78
N PRO A 9 -43.47 -1.84 32.55
CA PRO A 9 -43.78 -0.79 33.52
C PRO A 9 -44.86 0.19 33.00
N SER A 10 -45.69 0.65 33.92
CA SER A 10 -46.67 1.73 33.76
C SER A 10 -46.21 2.97 34.53
N LEU A 11 -46.32 4.17 33.98
CA LEU A 11 -46.63 5.38 34.77
C LEU A 11 -47.05 6.58 33.92
N HIS A 12 -48.06 7.26 34.45
CA HIS A 12 -48.88 8.33 33.89
C HIS A 12 -48.24 9.72 33.93
N PHE A 13 -48.69 10.56 32.99
CA PHE A 13 -48.59 12.02 32.96
C PHE A 13 -49.26 12.69 34.17
N PHE A 14 -48.72 13.81 34.66
CA PHE A 14 -49.43 15.10 34.85
C PHE A 14 -48.47 16.21 35.32
N THR A 15 -48.48 17.35 34.60
CA THR A 15 -47.95 18.67 35.01
C THR A 15 -49.04 19.48 35.74
N PRO A 16 -48.71 20.51 36.56
CA PRO A 16 -48.72 21.89 36.02
C PRO A 16 -47.68 22.88 36.62
N LYS A 17 -47.63 24.06 35.97
CA LYS A 17 -46.74 25.23 36.09
C LYS A 17 -46.92 26.08 37.36
N HIS A 18 -45.86 26.74 37.87
CA HIS A 18 -45.67 28.21 37.73
C HIS A 18 -44.30 28.74 38.24
N GLN A 19 -43.88 29.79 37.54
CA GLN A 19 -42.74 30.74 37.61
C GLN A 19 -42.15 31.12 38.99
N SER A 20 -40.83 31.37 39.08
CA SER A 20 -40.22 32.70 38.86
C SER A 20 -38.70 32.76 39.12
N LEU A 21 -38.05 33.71 38.43
CA LEU A 21 -36.78 34.40 38.71
C LEU A 21 -35.44 33.64 38.59
N LEU A 22 -34.79 33.82 37.45
CA LEU A 22 -33.34 33.62 37.23
C LEU A 22 -32.72 34.95 36.76
N GLN A 23 -31.89 35.54 37.61
CA GLN A 23 -30.81 36.44 37.24
C GLN A 23 -29.52 35.62 37.26
N THR A 24 -28.75 35.62 36.16
CA THR A 24 -27.39 36.19 36.08
C THR A 24 -26.67 35.76 34.79
N GLN A 25 -26.30 36.78 34.03
CA GLN A 25 -25.03 36.97 33.29
C GLN A 25 -24.62 35.94 32.22
N SER A 26 -24.95 36.31 30.97
CA SER A 26 -24.24 35.91 29.77
C SER A 26 -22.97 36.77 29.59
N GLN A 27 -21.80 36.14 29.55
CA GLN A 27 -20.55 36.78 29.08
C GLN A 27 -20.44 36.60 27.56
N LEU A 28 -20.75 37.67 26.82
CA LEU A 28 -20.40 37.84 25.41
C LEU A 28 -19.01 38.48 25.32
N PHE A 29 -18.02 37.73 24.86
CA PHE A 29 -16.72 38.29 24.48
C PHE A 29 -16.84 38.94 23.09
N THR A 30 -16.83 40.26 23.06
CA THR A 30 -16.83 41.10 21.86
C THR A 30 -15.41 41.25 21.30
N CYS A 31 -15.23 40.85 20.04
CA CYS A 31 -14.06 41.16 19.22
C CYS A 31 -14.06 42.65 18.84
N LYS A 32 -13.04 43.40 19.25
CA LYS A 32 -12.85 44.81 18.83
C LYS A 32 -12.26 44.86 17.42
N PHE A 33 -13.08 45.21 16.44
CA PHE A 33 -12.63 45.76 15.17
C PHE A 33 -12.38 47.27 15.33
N ILE A 34 -11.16 47.72 15.05
CA ILE A 34 -10.84 49.15 14.93
C ILE A 34 -11.07 49.55 13.49
N VAL A 35 -12.15 50.31 13.25
CA VAL A 35 -12.40 51.08 12.03
C VAL A 35 -12.24 52.55 12.41
N ASN A 36 -11.37 53.28 11.73
CA ASN A 36 -11.32 54.75 11.82
C ASN A 36 -11.73 55.36 10.46
N PRO A 37 -12.60 56.38 10.41
CA PRO A 37 -13.23 56.84 9.17
C PRO A 37 -12.58 58.11 8.59
N ALA A 38 -12.98 58.36 7.34
CA ALA A 38 -13.05 59.64 6.64
C ALA A 38 -11.79 60.24 5.97
N LYS A 39 -11.94 60.34 4.64
CA LYS A 39 -11.19 61.09 3.64
C LYS A 39 -11.35 62.62 3.82
N LYS A 40 -10.30 63.38 3.53
CA LYS A 40 -10.35 64.65 2.77
C LYS A 40 -9.05 64.82 1.97
N THR A 41 -9.20 65.13 0.69
CA THR A 41 -8.20 65.26 -0.39
C THR A 41 -7.87 66.71 -0.70
N VAL A 42 -6.59 67.06 -0.93
CA VAL A 42 -6.06 68.16 -1.80
C VAL A 42 -4.60 67.80 -2.21
N PRO A 43 -4.08 68.15 -3.43
CA PRO A 43 -3.11 67.34 -4.18
C PRO A 43 -1.64 67.82 -4.13
N ARG A 44 -0.70 66.93 -4.48
CA ARG A 44 0.69 67.28 -4.85
C ARG A 44 1.17 66.44 -6.04
N ASN A 45 1.58 67.12 -7.10
CA ASN A 45 2.30 66.55 -8.24
C ASN A 45 3.74 66.18 -7.83
N PRO A 46 4.29 65.02 -8.26
CA PRO A 46 5.68 64.64 -8.01
C PRO A 46 6.64 65.05 -9.14
N LEU A 47 7.86 65.47 -8.74
CA LEU A 47 9.05 65.64 -9.57
C LEU A 47 9.79 64.28 -9.76
N PRO A 48 10.59 64.11 -10.84
CA PRO A 48 11.07 62.80 -11.30
C PRO A 48 12.33 62.31 -10.55
N LEU A 49 12.38 61.02 -10.23
CA LEU A 49 13.53 60.34 -9.65
C LEU A 49 14.27 59.49 -10.71
N LEU A 50 15.58 59.69 -10.77
CA LEU A 50 16.57 59.07 -11.64
C LEU A 50 16.66 57.54 -11.46
N SER A 51 16.84 56.82 -12.57
CA SER A 51 17.00 55.37 -12.62
C SER A 51 18.45 54.93 -12.33
N PRO A 52 18.70 53.93 -11.47
CA PRO A 52 19.99 53.27 -11.31
C PRO A 52 20.27 52.23 -12.43
N PRO A 53 21.55 51.85 -12.65
CA PRO A 53 22.00 51.18 -13.88
C PRO A 53 21.65 49.68 -13.92
N ALA A 54 21.61 49.14 -15.14
CA ALA A 54 21.19 47.77 -15.46
C ALA A 54 22.11 46.69 -14.88
N PRO A 55 21.57 45.58 -14.34
CA PRO A 55 22.36 44.40 -13.99
C PRO A 55 22.74 43.56 -15.22
N SER A 56 23.94 43.00 -15.16
CA SER A 56 24.61 42.14 -16.14
C SER A 56 23.87 40.82 -16.41
N ARG A 57 23.93 40.37 -17.67
CA ARG A 57 23.44 39.06 -18.15
C ARG A 57 23.96 37.90 -17.30
N SER A 58 23.05 37.16 -16.68
CA SER A 58 23.24 35.81 -16.16
C SER A 58 22.07 34.92 -16.61
N SER A 59 22.37 33.64 -16.80
CA SER A 59 21.68 32.63 -17.59
C SER A 59 20.17 32.47 -17.35
N PRO A 60 19.37 32.05 -18.36
CA PRO A 60 17.92 31.93 -18.23
C PRO A 60 17.55 30.83 -17.23
N HIS A 61 16.61 31.15 -16.33
CA HIS A 61 15.85 30.17 -15.57
C HIS A 61 15.22 29.15 -16.53
N PRO A 62 15.20 27.84 -16.21
CA PRO A 62 14.50 26.88 -17.05
C PRO A 62 13.01 27.19 -17.01
N GLU A 63 12.44 27.47 -18.18
CA GLU A 63 11.00 27.45 -18.40
C GLU A 63 10.44 26.13 -17.87
N VAL A 64 9.35 26.20 -17.11
CA VAL A 64 8.52 25.04 -16.81
C VAL A 64 7.88 24.62 -18.13
N VAL A 65 8.58 23.74 -18.84
CA VAL A 65 8.05 23.05 -20.00
C VAL A 65 6.94 22.14 -19.48
N GLU A 66 5.68 22.45 -19.83
CA GLU A 66 4.61 21.47 -19.73
C GLU A 66 5.09 20.20 -20.45
N PRO A 67 5.06 19.02 -19.80
CA PRO A 67 5.62 17.83 -20.40
C PRO A 67 4.85 17.57 -21.71
N MET A 68 5.58 17.65 -22.83
CA MET A 68 5.11 17.09 -24.08
C MET A 68 4.78 15.63 -23.80
N VAL A 69 3.49 15.31 -23.81
CA VAL A 69 2.99 13.93 -23.80
C VAL A 69 3.43 13.31 -25.12
N GLN A 70 4.68 12.86 -25.19
CA GLN A 70 5.05 11.84 -26.15
C GLN A 70 4.20 10.63 -25.80
N ARG A 71 3.32 10.21 -26.70
CA ARG A 71 2.65 8.92 -26.62
C ARG A 71 3.73 7.85 -26.66
N GLU A 72 4.23 7.47 -25.49
CA GLU A 72 4.94 6.21 -25.32
C GLU A 72 4.08 5.12 -25.95
N ARG A 73 4.68 4.27 -26.80
CA ARG A 73 4.02 3.05 -27.21
C ARG A 73 3.83 2.22 -25.95
N SER A 74 2.63 2.22 -25.39
CA SER A 74 2.33 1.34 -24.27
C SER A 74 2.45 -0.10 -24.78
N ASN A 75 3.30 -0.91 -24.14
CA ASN A 75 3.43 -2.36 -24.42
C ASN A 75 2.22 -3.15 -23.88
N VAL A 76 1.10 -2.47 -23.73
CA VAL A 76 -0.16 -3.02 -23.29
C VAL A 76 -0.72 -3.79 -24.47
N LEU A 77 -1.09 -5.07 -24.27
CA LEU A 77 -1.75 -5.82 -25.31
C LEU A 77 -3.12 -5.17 -25.59
N VAL A 78 -3.22 -4.54 -26.76
CA VAL A 78 -4.49 -4.05 -27.29
C VAL A 78 -5.32 -5.28 -27.68
N PRO A 79 -6.60 -5.36 -27.29
CA PRO A 79 -7.44 -6.49 -27.66
C PRO A 79 -7.44 -6.69 -29.19
N GLN A 80 -6.77 -7.74 -29.66
CA GLN A 80 -7.07 -8.31 -30.96
C GLN A 80 -8.45 -8.99 -30.82
N HIS A 81 -9.24 -9.05 -31.90
CA HIS A 81 -10.62 -9.57 -31.88
C HIS A 81 -10.83 -10.72 -30.89
N PRO A 82 -11.92 -10.73 -30.09
CA PRO A 82 -12.06 -11.63 -28.96
C PRO A 82 -11.81 -13.08 -29.38
N ASN A 83 -10.76 -13.67 -28.80
CA ASN A 83 -10.41 -15.05 -29.08
C ASN A 83 -11.23 -15.94 -28.16
N TYR A 84 -12.36 -16.44 -28.65
CA TYR A 84 -13.21 -17.33 -27.86
C TYR A 84 -12.54 -18.71 -27.74
N PRO A 85 -12.28 -19.20 -26.51
CA PRO A 85 -11.64 -20.48 -26.32
C PRO A 85 -12.37 -21.61 -27.05
N VAL A 86 -11.58 -22.54 -27.62
CA VAL A 86 -12.09 -23.64 -28.46
C VAL A 86 -13.12 -24.50 -27.72
N HIS A 87 -12.98 -24.65 -26.39
CA HIS A 87 -13.84 -25.48 -25.54
C HIS A 87 -15.24 -24.91 -25.28
N LEU A 88 -15.54 -23.66 -25.62
CA LEU A 88 -16.88 -23.09 -25.43
C LEU A 88 -17.90 -23.70 -26.41
N ASN A 89 -19.08 -24.06 -25.91
CA ASN A 89 -20.18 -24.57 -26.74
C ASN A 89 -20.83 -23.45 -27.59
N ARG A 90 -21.68 -23.82 -28.56
CA ARG A 90 -22.30 -22.84 -29.49
C ARG A 90 -23.15 -21.80 -28.77
N PHE A 91 -23.89 -22.20 -27.72
CA PHE A 91 -24.71 -21.31 -26.92
C PHE A 91 -23.84 -20.31 -26.14
N GLN A 92 -22.79 -20.79 -25.47
CA GLN A 92 -21.84 -19.96 -24.75
C GLN A 92 -21.14 -18.96 -25.67
N LYS A 93 -20.73 -19.37 -26.88
CA LYS A 93 -20.14 -18.46 -27.88
C LYS A 93 -21.12 -17.36 -28.29
N LEU A 94 -22.38 -17.71 -28.56
CA LEU A 94 -23.41 -16.73 -28.90
C LEU A 94 -23.68 -15.76 -27.73
N ALA A 95 -23.78 -16.29 -26.51
CA ALA A 95 -24.00 -15.49 -25.31
C ALA A 95 -22.80 -14.57 -25.03
N ALA A 96 -21.57 -15.05 -25.21
CA ALA A 96 -20.36 -14.25 -25.09
C ALA A 96 -20.37 -13.08 -26.09
N VAL A 97 -20.68 -13.34 -27.36
CA VAL A 97 -20.82 -12.28 -28.38
C VAL A 97 -21.90 -11.26 -28.00
N ALA A 98 -23.04 -11.71 -27.47
CA ALA A 98 -24.11 -10.82 -27.05
C ALA A 98 -23.69 -9.93 -25.85
N LEU A 99 -23.06 -10.52 -24.82
CA LEU A 99 -22.54 -9.79 -23.66
C LEU A 99 -21.44 -8.82 -24.05
N ASP A 100 -20.59 -9.17 -25.01
CA ASP A 100 -19.53 -8.30 -25.51
C ASP A 100 -20.09 -7.11 -26.29
N LYS A 101 -21.18 -7.33 -27.04
CA LYS A 101 -21.93 -6.22 -27.65
C LYS A 101 -22.55 -5.31 -26.59
N ILE A 102 -23.07 -5.85 -25.49
CA ILE A 102 -23.61 -5.05 -24.37
C ILE A 102 -22.49 -4.22 -23.73
N GLU A 103 -21.35 -4.84 -23.41
CA GLU A 103 -20.18 -4.15 -22.84
C GLU A 103 -19.73 -2.99 -23.74
N THR A 104 -19.50 -3.27 -25.02
CA THR A 104 -18.95 -2.28 -25.96
C THR A 104 -19.94 -1.20 -26.38
N SER A 105 -21.21 -1.56 -26.61
CA SER A 105 -22.21 -0.63 -27.17
C SER A 105 -22.97 0.17 -26.11
N VAL A 106 -23.06 -0.36 -24.88
CA VAL A 106 -23.81 0.25 -23.78
C VAL A 106 -22.85 0.73 -22.70
N ILE A 107 -22.16 -0.18 -22.00
CA ILE A 107 -21.38 0.16 -20.79
C ILE A 107 -20.23 1.10 -21.14
N MET A 108 -19.34 0.69 -22.06
CA MET A 108 -18.19 1.50 -22.47
C MET A 108 -18.59 2.81 -23.13
N ARG A 109 -19.74 2.85 -23.83
CA ARG A 109 -20.24 4.09 -24.44
C ARG A 109 -20.73 5.08 -23.38
N LEU A 110 -21.40 4.60 -22.34
CA LEU A 110 -21.82 5.42 -21.21
C LEU A 110 -20.62 5.90 -20.38
N GLU A 111 -19.63 5.04 -20.17
CA GLU A 111 -18.38 5.40 -19.49
C GLU A 111 -17.62 6.49 -20.25
N LYS A 112 -17.52 6.41 -21.59
CA LYS A 112 -16.89 7.45 -22.41
C LYS A 112 -17.55 8.82 -22.32
N ASN A 113 -18.83 8.89 -21.95
CA ASN A 113 -19.54 10.15 -21.74
C ASN A 113 -19.24 10.77 -20.37
N HIS A 114 -18.53 10.06 -19.49
CA HIS A 114 -18.13 10.52 -18.17
C HIS A 114 -16.62 10.73 -18.14
N VAL A 115 -16.18 11.89 -17.65
CA VAL A 115 -14.76 12.15 -17.42
C VAL A 115 -14.31 11.32 -16.21
N LEU A 116 -13.28 10.51 -16.40
CA LEU A 116 -12.68 9.75 -15.30
C LEU A 116 -11.85 10.68 -14.40
N PRO A 117 -11.98 10.61 -13.07
CA PRO A 117 -11.04 11.24 -12.15
C PRO A 117 -9.62 10.72 -12.39
N LYS A 118 -8.59 11.54 -12.14
CA LYS A 118 -7.18 11.17 -12.37
C LYS A 118 -6.76 9.91 -11.63
N MET A 119 -7.35 9.66 -10.46
CA MET A 119 -7.05 8.48 -9.63
C MET A 119 -7.49 7.16 -10.30
N VAL A 120 -8.42 7.20 -11.25
CA VAL A 120 -8.89 6.01 -11.97
C VAL A 120 -8.81 6.17 -13.48
N ASP A 121 -8.19 7.24 -13.98
CA ASP A 121 -7.96 7.41 -15.42
C ASP A 121 -6.69 6.64 -15.83
N PRO A 122 -6.79 5.60 -16.67
CA PRO A 122 -5.61 4.90 -17.17
C PRO A 122 -4.58 5.85 -17.80
N ALA A 123 -5.00 6.91 -18.49
CA ALA A 123 -4.07 7.85 -19.11
C ALA A 123 -3.14 8.56 -18.10
N VAL A 124 -3.53 8.58 -16.82
CA VAL A 124 -2.70 9.06 -15.71
C VAL A 124 -2.04 7.89 -14.99
N GLN A 125 -2.82 6.88 -14.60
CA GLN A 125 -2.39 5.80 -13.70
C GLN A 125 -1.36 4.83 -14.30
N ILE A 126 -1.29 4.72 -15.63
CA ILE A 126 -0.29 3.92 -16.35
C ILE A 126 0.61 4.79 -17.25
N SER A 127 0.82 6.06 -16.88
CA SER A 127 1.69 6.97 -17.62
C SER A 127 3.16 6.87 -17.21
N GLY A 128 4.07 7.09 -18.16
CA GLY A 128 5.51 7.07 -17.92
C GLY A 128 5.97 5.74 -17.35
N ASN A 129 6.82 5.77 -16.32
CA ASN A 129 7.34 4.53 -15.74
C ASN A 129 6.32 3.71 -14.92
N PHE A 130 5.06 4.14 -14.79
CA PHE A 130 3.95 3.29 -14.32
C PHE A 130 3.37 2.38 -15.43
N ALA A 131 3.69 2.64 -16.70
CA ALA A 131 3.24 1.81 -17.81
C ALA A 131 3.79 0.37 -17.67
N PRO A 132 3.04 -0.66 -18.10
CA PRO A 132 3.48 -2.04 -17.97
C PRO A 132 4.62 -2.39 -18.94
N VAL A 133 5.33 -3.47 -18.63
CA VAL A 133 6.37 -4.08 -19.46
C VAL A 133 6.05 -5.55 -19.75
N GLU A 134 6.70 -6.11 -20.76
CA GLU A 134 6.61 -7.55 -21.08
C GLU A 134 7.48 -8.38 -20.12
N GLU A 135 7.25 -9.71 -20.11
CA GLU A 135 8.13 -10.62 -19.38
C GLU A 135 9.54 -10.59 -19.96
N CYS A 136 10.51 -10.72 -19.08
CA CYS A 136 11.92 -10.78 -19.43
C CYS A 136 12.46 -12.14 -18.95
N PRO A 137 12.89 -13.04 -19.85
CA PRO A 137 13.55 -14.27 -19.45
C PRO A 137 14.86 -13.95 -18.73
N VAL A 138 15.53 -14.96 -18.18
CA VAL A 138 16.77 -14.71 -17.44
C VAL A 138 17.86 -14.14 -18.34
N HIS A 139 18.39 -12.98 -17.95
CA HIS A 139 19.59 -12.38 -18.49
C HIS A 139 20.71 -12.44 -17.46
N HIS A 140 21.81 -13.11 -17.80
CA HIS A 140 23.00 -13.21 -16.96
C HIS A 140 24.07 -12.20 -17.38
N GLY A 141 25.06 -12.00 -16.50
CA GLY A 141 26.24 -11.21 -16.81
C GLY A 141 25.94 -9.72 -16.91
N LEU A 142 25.02 -9.24 -16.07
CA LEU A 142 24.67 -7.83 -16.02
C LEU A 142 25.88 -6.98 -15.63
N GLU A 143 25.95 -5.78 -16.18
CA GLU A 143 27.00 -4.82 -15.86
C GLU A 143 26.84 -4.35 -14.40
N VAL A 144 27.93 -4.46 -13.65
CA VAL A 144 28.01 -4.00 -12.26
C VAL A 144 29.08 -2.93 -12.14
N VAL A 145 28.66 -1.72 -11.76
CA VAL A 145 29.55 -0.64 -11.36
C VAL A 145 29.76 -0.72 -9.86
N GLY A 146 31.01 -0.69 -9.39
CA GLY A 146 31.35 -0.90 -7.98
C GLY A 146 31.43 -2.39 -7.62
N ARG A 147 31.13 -2.73 -6.36
CA ARG A 147 31.29 -4.10 -5.86
C ARG A 147 30.08 -4.53 -5.03
N ILE A 148 29.40 -5.58 -5.48
CA ILE A 148 28.34 -6.25 -4.72
C ILE A 148 28.98 -6.83 -3.43
N PRO A 149 28.48 -6.44 -2.24
CA PRO A 149 28.94 -6.97 -0.96
C PRO A 149 28.84 -8.49 -0.88
N ALA A 150 29.84 -9.13 -0.26
CA ALA A 150 29.93 -10.59 -0.23
C ALA A 150 28.80 -11.28 0.55
N CYS A 151 28.13 -10.56 1.46
CA CYS A 151 26.97 -11.04 2.22
C CYS A 151 25.67 -11.04 1.40
N LEU A 152 25.59 -10.27 0.30
CA LEU A 152 24.43 -10.22 -0.58
C LEU A 152 24.49 -11.34 -1.61
N ARG A 153 24.25 -12.58 -1.14
CA ARG A 153 24.10 -13.77 -1.99
C ARG A 153 22.69 -14.29 -1.89
N GLY A 154 21.97 -14.30 -3.00
CA GLY A 154 20.54 -14.59 -2.99
C GLY A 154 19.83 -13.94 -4.16
N VAL A 155 18.53 -13.70 -4.00
CA VAL A 155 17.71 -13.04 -5.00
C VAL A 155 16.91 -11.92 -4.34
N TYR A 156 17.06 -10.70 -4.85
CA TYR A 156 16.15 -9.61 -4.53
C TYR A 156 14.95 -9.70 -5.47
N VAL A 157 13.75 -9.70 -4.93
CA VAL A 157 12.50 -9.73 -5.69
C VAL A 157 11.62 -8.54 -5.31
N ARG A 158 10.94 -7.94 -6.28
CA ARG A 158 9.95 -6.88 -6.03
C ARG A 158 8.70 -7.10 -6.85
N ASN A 159 7.55 -7.01 -6.21
CA ASN A 159 6.25 -7.10 -6.86
C ASN A 159 5.73 -5.71 -7.26
N GLY A 160 4.68 -5.69 -8.07
CA GLY A 160 4.03 -4.46 -8.51
C GLY A 160 2.94 -4.73 -9.51
N ALA A 161 2.13 -3.71 -9.77
CA ALA A 161 1.07 -3.74 -10.77
C ALA A 161 1.64 -3.55 -12.18
N ASN A 162 1.25 -4.42 -13.10
CA ASN A 162 1.71 -4.43 -14.48
C ASN A 162 0.59 -4.97 -15.41
N PRO A 163 -0.50 -4.22 -15.65
CA PRO A 163 -1.67 -4.73 -16.37
C PRO A 163 -1.28 -5.33 -17.74
N MET A 164 -1.60 -6.61 -17.96
CA MET A 164 -1.23 -7.31 -19.20
C MET A 164 -2.01 -6.80 -20.41
N PHE A 165 -3.29 -6.49 -20.21
CA PHE A 165 -4.21 -5.99 -21.23
C PHE A 165 -4.64 -4.57 -20.93
N ALA A 166 -4.99 -3.83 -21.98
CA ALA A 166 -5.48 -2.47 -21.84
C ALA A 166 -6.75 -2.44 -20.98
N PRO A 167 -6.80 -1.58 -19.94
CA PRO A 167 -8.04 -1.33 -19.23
C PRO A 167 -9.13 -0.89 -20.21
N SER A 168 -10.32 -1.50 -20.09
CA SER A 168 -11.47 -1.15 -20.93
C SER A 168 -12.26 0.04 -20.38
N GLY A 169 -12.05 0.40 -19.11
CA GLY A 169 -12.65 1.50 -18.39
C GLY A 169 -11.68 2.08 -17.38
N GLY A 170 -12.18 2.54 -16.24
CA GLY A 170 -11.34 3.09 -15.18
C GLY A 170 -10.32 2.08 -14.64
N HIS A 171 -9.15 2.57 -14.24
CA HIS A 171 -8.05 1.77 -13.73
C HIS A 171 -7.27 2.59 -12.71
N HIS A 172 -7.18 2.09 -11.49
CA HIS A 172 -6.25 2.58 -10.49
C HIS A 172 -4.95 1.77 -10.56
N LEU A 173 -3.82 2.38 -10.16
CA LEU A 173 -2.51 1.73 -10.09
C LEU A 173 -2.55 0.36 -9.39
N PHE A 174 -3.36 0.20 -8.34
CA PHE A 174 -3.47 -1.05 -7.58
C PHE A 174 -4.27 -2.17 -8.28
N ASP A 175 -4.99 -1.90 -9.37
CA ASP A 175 -5.80 -2.92 -10.05
C ASP A 175 -5.01 -3.75 -11.07
N GLY A 176 -3.72 -3.46 -11.29
CA GLY A 176 -2.93 -4.11 -12.34
C GLY A 176 -2.46 -5.51 -11.93
N ASP A 177 -2.27 -6.39 -12.92
CA ASP A 177 -1.78 -7.75 -12.68
C ASP A 177 -0.42 -7.77 -11.99
N GLY A 178 -0.19 -8.70 -11.06
CA GLY A 178 1.07 -8.83 -10.36
C GLY A 178 2.20 -9.32 -11.26
N MET A 179 3.29 -8.55 -11.31
CA MET A 179 4.53 -8.95 -11.97
C MET A 179 5.71 -8.80 -11.01
N ILE A 180 6.49 -9.88 -10.88
CA ILE A 180 7.65 -9.94 -10.00
C ILE A 180 8.90 -9.75 -10.83
N HIS A 181 9.74 -8.80 -10.41
CA HIS A 181 11.10 -8.61 -10.91
C HIS A 181 12.08 -9.29 -9.96
N ALA A 182 13.03 -10.07 -10.49
CA ALA A 182 14.06 -10.75 -9.72
C ALA A 182 15.45 -10.30 -10.17
N VAL A 183 16.32 -10.01 -9.22
CA VAL A 183 17.76 -9.82 -9.43
C VAL A 183 18.53 -10.85 -8.61
N GLY A 184 19.16 -11.81 -9.29
CA GLY A 184 20.04 -12.79 -8.68
C GLY A 184 21.41 -12.19 -8.41
N LEU A 185 21.92 -12.34 -7.18
CA LEU A 185 23.23 -11.86 -6.74
C LEU A 185 24.13 -13.06 -6.40
N GLY A 186 25.16 -13.26 -7.22
CA GLY A 186 26.02 -14.44 -7.18
C GLY A 186 27.47 -14.16 -6.78
N LEU A 187 28.27 -15.22 -6.77
CA LEU A 187 29.72 -15.14 -6.52
C LEU A 187 30.44 -14.33 -7.59
N GLY A 188 31.47 -13.58 -7.16
CA GLY A 188 32.37 -12.88 -8.07
C GLY A 188 31.73 -11.70 -8.79
N ASN A 189 30.89 -10.92 -8.09
CA ASN A 189 30.23 -9.73 -8.64
C ASN A 189 29.28 -10.02 -9.81
N LYS A 190 28.72 -11.24 -9.86
CA LYS A 190 27.79 -11.68 -10.91
C LYS A 190 26.37 -11.32 -10.53
N ALA A 191 25.62 -10.79 -11.51
CA ALA A 191 24.19 -10.55 -11.38
C ALA A 191 23.40 -11.12 -12.56
N SER A 192 22.15 -11.51 -12.31
CA SER A 192 21.16 -11.87 -13.32
C SER A 192 19.83 -11.16 -13.07
N TYR A 193 18.99 -11.04 -14.10
CA TYR A 193 17.67 -10.43 -14.00
C TYR A 193 16.63 -11.20 -14.81
N SER A 194 15.40 -11.26 -14.28
CA SER A 194 14.21 -11.71 -14.99
C SER A 194 12.96 -11.02 -14.43
N CYS A 195 11.87 -11.00 -15.20
CA CYS A 195 10.57 -10.61 -14.67
C CYS A 195 9.45 -11.46 -15.26
N ARG A 196 8.53 -11.90 -14.38
CA ARG A 196 7.43 -12.81 -14.73
C ARG A 196 6.13 -12.36 -14.08
N TYR A 197 5.04 -12.57 -14.79
CA TYR A 197 3.71 -12.46 -14.21
C TYR A 197 3.48 -13.57 -13.20
N THR A 198 2.86 -13.22 -12.08
CA THR A 198 2.21 -14.22 -11.23
C THR A 198 1.01 -14.74 -12.01
N ARG A 199 0.98 -16.05 -12.29
CA ARG A 199 -0.09 -16.69 -13.08
C ARG A 199 -1.35 -16.88 -12.22
N THR A 200 -2.02 -15.78 -11.91
CA THR A 200 -3.28 -15.79 -11.15
C THR A 200 -4.40 -16.46 -11.94
N SER A 201 -5.41 -16.99 -11.23
CA SER A 201 -6.63 -17.54 -11.85
C SER A 201 -7.24 -16.53 -12.83
N ARG A 202 -7.31 -15.26 -12.42
CA ARG A 202 -7.74 -14.12 -13.24
C ARG A 202 -6.91 -14.00 -14.52
N LEU A 203 -5.59 -13.84 -14.37
CA LEU A 203 -4.71 -13.55 -15.50
C LEU A 203 -4.70 -14.68 -16.54
N VAL A 204 -4.66 -15.94 -16.08
CA VAL A 204 -4.71 -17.12 -16.95
C VAL A 204 -6.00 -17.13 -17.77
N GLN A 205 -7.13 -16.71 -17.19
CA GLN A 205 -8.40 -16.62 -17.91
C GLN A 205 -8.40 -15.44 -18.89
N GLU A 206 -8.00 -14.24 -18.48
CA GLU A 206 -7.93 -13.05 -19.35
C GLU A 206 -6.99 -13.28 -20.54
N ALA A 207 -5.86 -13.97 -20.32
CA ALA A 207 -4.92 -14.35 -21.36
C ALA A 207 -5.53 -15.27 -22.43
N ARG A 208 -6.44 -16.18 -22.04
CA ARG A 208 -7.15 -17.05 -23.00
C ARG A 208 -8.10 -16.27 -23.91
N PHE A 209 -8.70 -15.19 -23.40
CA PHE A 209 -9.59 -14.31 -24.17
C PHE A 209 -8.83 -13.19 -24.91
N GLY A 210 -7.58 -12.91 -24.53
CA GLY A 210 -6.77 -11.83 -25.08
C GLY A 210 -7.22 -10.43 -24.65
N ARG A 211 -7.93 -10.30 -23.52
CA ARG A 211 -8.48 -9.03 -23.02
C ARG A 211 -8.90 -9.10 -21.54
N CYS A 212 -9.12 -7.94 -20.93
CA CYS A 212 -9.74 -7.82 -19.61
C CYS A 212 -11.16 -8.44 -19.60
N MET A 213 -11.45 -9.24 -18.59
CA MET A 213 -12.73 -9.91 -18.36
C MET A 213 -13.25 -9.73 -16.93
N PHE A 214 -12.34 -9.52 -15.97
CA PHE A 214 -12.66 -9.35 -14.56
C PHE A 214 -12.74 -7.86 -14.20
N PRO A 215 -13.73 -7.47 -13.36
CA PRO A 215 -13.87 -6.08 -12.97
C PRO A 215 -12.68 -5.62 -12.13
N LYS A 216 -12.36 -4.32 -12.22
CA LYS A 216 -11.31 -3.68 -11.42
C LYS A 216 -11.89 -3.11 -10.11
N PRO A 217 -11.48 -3.61 -8.93
CA PRO A 217 -12.07 -3.22 -7.65
C PRO A 217 -12.07 -1.71 -7.38
N ILE A 218 -10.99 -1.00 -7.74
CA ILE A 218 -10.88 0.44 -7.52
C ILE A 218 -11.19 1.19 -8.83
N GLY A 219 -10.69 0.77 -9.97
CA GLY A 219 -10.89 1.50 -11.22
C GLY A 219 -12.33 1.50 -11.74
N GLU A 220 -13.06 0.40 -11.60
CA GLU A 220 -14.35 0.20 -12.30
C GLU A 220 -15.55 0.11 -11.34
N LEU A 221 -15.39 -0.38 -10.11
CA LEU A 221 -16.52 -0.63 -9.20
C LEU A 221 -17.00 0.64 -8.48
N HIS A 222 -17.27 1.70 -9.25
CA HIS A 222 -17.77 2.99 -8.77
C HIS A 222 -19.14 3.31 -9.37
N GLY A 223 -20.08 3.71 -8.49
CA GLY A 223 -21.42 4.12 -8.88
C GLY A 223 -22.22 3.09 -9.69
N HIS A 224 -23.17 3.59 -10.49
CA HIS A 224 -24.08 2.75 -11.27
C HIS A 224 -23.38 1.96 -12.39
N LEU A 225 -22.35 2.54 -13.00
CA LEU A 225 -21.56 1.85 -14.04
C LEU A 225 -20.73 0.72 -13.43
N GLY A 226 -20.21 0.88 -12.21
CA GLY A 226 -19.60 -0.20 -11.46
C GLY A 226 -20.56 -1.35 -11.14
N LEU A 227 -21.82 -1.05 -10.80
CA LEU A 227 -22.86 -2.08 -10.66
C LEU A 227 -23.14 -2.79 -11.99
N ALA A 228 -23.14 -2.07 -13.12
CA ALA A 228 -23.29 -2.67 -14.45
C ALA A 228 -22.10 -3.58 -14.82
N ARG A 229 -20.86 -3.17 -14.53
CA ARG A 229 -19.65 -3.99 -14.70
C ARG A 229 -19.70 -5.25 -13.84
N LEU A 230 -20.13 -5.13 -12.59
CA LEU A 230 -20.34 -6.28 -11.70
C LEU A 230 -21.43 -7.21 -12.25
N GLY A 231 -22.56 -6.67 -12.70
CA GLY A 231 -23.65 -7.45 -13.31
C GLY A 231 -23.20 -8.19 -14.58
N LEU A 232 -22.42 -7.54 -15.44
CA LEU A 232 -21.82 -8.14 -16.62
C LEU A 232 -20.89 -9.30 -16.24
N TYR A 233 -20.04 -9.11 -15.24
CA TYR A 233 -19.18 -10.17 -14.73
C TYR A 233 -20.02 -11.36 -14.21
N MET A 234 -21.03 -11.10 -13.38
CA MET A 234 -21.91 -12.16 -12.85
C MET A 234 -22.65 -12.92 -13.96
N ALA A 235 -23.08 -12.24 -15.02
CA ALA A 235 -23.67 -12.88 -16.19
C ALA A 235 -22.66 -13.77 -16.93
N ARG A 236 -21.43 -13.29 -17.14
CA ARG A 236 -20.34 -14.09 -17.74
C ARG A 236 -20.02 -15.33 -16.91
N ALA A 237 -19.95 -15.17 -15.59
CA ALA A 237 -19.69 -16.27 -14.66
C ALA A 237 -20.85 -17.29 -14.64
N GLY A 238 -22.10 -16.84 -14.60
CA GLY A 238 -23.28 -17.70 -14.63
C GLY A 238 -23.43 -18.52 -15.92
N LEU A 239 -22.83 -18.06 -17.02
CA LEU A 239 -22.77 -18.77 -18.29
C LEU A 239 -21.51 -19.66 -18.44
N GLY A 240 -20.63 -19.68 -17.43
CA GLY A 240 -19.37 -20.42 -17.46
C GLY A 240 -18.34 -19.87 -18.45
N LEU A 241 -18.38 -18.56 -18.75
CA LEU A 241 -17.39 -17.90 -19.60
C LEU A 241 -16.13 -17.51 -18.83
N VAL A 242 -16.30 -17.17 -17.56
CA VAL A 242 -15.24 -16.91 -16.58
C VAL A 242 -15.58 -17.66 -15.30
N ASP A 243 -14.57 -17.93 -14.48
CA ASP A 243 -14.70 -18.64 -13.22
C ASP A 243 -14.01 -17.86 -12.09
N GLY A 244 -14.83 -17.31 -11.18
CA GLY A 244 -14.35 -16.64 -9.97
C GLY A 244 -14.20 -17.55 -8.75
N SER A 245 -14.56 -18.84 -8.85
CA SER A 245 -14.48 -19.77 -7.71
C SER A 245 -13.05 -20.02 -7.24
N HIS A 246 -12.08 -19.84 -8.13
CA HIS A 246 -10.65 -19.95 -7.86
C HIS A 246 -9.98 -18.61 -7.52
N GLY A 247 -10.76 -17.63 -7.06
CA GLY A 247 -10.25 -16.30 -6.71
C GLY A 247 -10.13 -15.36 -7.91
N MET A 248 -10.17 -14.06 -7.63
CA MET A 248 -10.13 -12.98 -8.63
C MET A 248 -8.95 -12.02 -8.39
N GLY A 249 -8.07 -12.35 -7.44
CA GLY A 249 -6.98 -11.47 -7.04
C GLY A 249 -5.93 -11.29 -8.12
N VAL A 250 -5.18 -10.20 -7.97
CA VAL A 250 -4.12 -9.80 -8.90
C VAL A 250 -2.71 -10.12 -8.39
N ALA A 251 -2.56 -10.49 -7.11
CA ALA A 251 -1.30 -10.90 -6.49
C ALA A 251 -0.14 -9.91 -6.72
N ASN A 252 -0.42 -8.60 -6.62
CA ASN A 252 0.54 -7.53 -6.89
C ASN A 252 1.07 -6.85 -5.62
N ALA A 253 0.41 -7.01 -4.48
CA ALA A 253 0.48 -6.10 -3.33
C ALA A 253 1.69 -6.30 -2.43
N GLY A 254 2.57 -7.26 -2.72
CA GLY A 254 3.78 -7.50 -1.95
C GLY A 254 4.27 -8.94 -2.02
N LEU A 255 5.32 -9.24 -1.27
CA LEU A 255 5.97 -10.55 -1.22
C LEU A 255 6.36 -10.91 0.21
N GLY A 256 6.07 -12.14 0.62
CA GLY A 256 6.58 -12.72 1.87
C GLY A 256 7.32 -14.02 1.59
N TYR A 257 8.45 -14.26 2.28
CA TYR A 257 9.12 -15.55 2.25
C TYR A 257 8.87 -16.29 3.56
N PHE A 258 8.15 -17.41 3.50
CA PHE A 258 7.73 -18.16 4.68
C PHE A 258 7.78 -19.66 4.43
N ASN A 259 8.37 -20.41 5.37
CA ASN A 259 8.49 -21.88 5.32
C ASN A 259 8.95 -22.41 3.96
N GLY A 260 9.98 -21.77 3.41
CA GLY A 260 10.60 -22.15 2.13
C GLY A 260 9.76 -21.78 0.90
N ARG A 261 8.82 -20.85 0.99
CA ARG A 261 7.96 -20.43 -0.12
C ARG A 261 7.99 -18.92 -0.28
N LEU A 262 8.15 -18.44 -1.51
CA LEU A 262 7.85 -17.05 -1.85
C LEU A 262 6.36 -16.94 -2.15
N LEU A 263 5.68 -16.06 -1.42
CA LEU A 263 4.25 -15.84 -1.50
C LEU A 263 3.99 -14.45 -2.11
N ALA A 264 3.41 -14.42 -3.31
CA ALA A 264 2.88 -13.22 -3.93
C ALA A 264 1.54 -12.86 -3.29
N MET A 265 1.51 -11.73 -2.59
CA MET A 265 0.37 -11.31 -1.77
C MET A 265 -0.70 -10.61 -2.61
N SER A 266 -1.98 -10.88 -2.31
CA SER A 266 -3.15 -10.20 -2.90
C SER A 266 -4.07 -9.77 -1.77
N GLU A 267 -4.45 -8.49 -1.74
CA GLU A 267 -5.29 -7.92 -0.68
C GLU A 267 -6.67 -8.61 -0.57
N ASP A 268 -7.16 -9.15 -1.68
CA ASP A 268 -8.52 -9.68 -1.86
C ASP A 268 -8.56 -11.18 -2.23
N ASP A 269 -7.43 -11.88 -2.15
CA ASP A 269 -7.32 -13.30 -2.51
C ASP A 269 -6.32 -14.03 -1.61
N LEU A 270 -6.24 -15.35 -1.75
CA LEU A 270 -5.16 -16.16 -1.22
C LEU A 270 -3.83 -15.75 -1.87
N PRO A 271 -2.69 -15.88 -1.17
CA PRO A 271 -1.39 -15.67 -1.78
C PRO A 271 -1.12 -16.72 -2.87
N TYR A 272 -0.24 -16.38 -3.80
CA TYR A 272 0.24 -17.32 -4.82
C TYR A 272 1.67 -17.75 -4.50
N HIS A 273 1.91 -19.06 -4.46
CA HIS A 273 3.26 -19.61 -4.32
C HIS A 273 4.01 -19.44 -5.64
N VAL A 274 5.15 -18.75 -5.57
CA VAL A 274 6.09 -18.58 -6.66
C VAL A 274 7.41 -19.25 -6.28
N LYS A 275 7.94 -20.07 -7.18
CA LYS A 275 9.24 -20.71 -7.03
C LYS A 275 10.30 -19.87 -7.72
N ILE A 276 11.39 -19.59 -7.01
CA ILE A 276 12.61 -19.01 -7.57
C ILE A 276 13.50 -20.16 -8.07
N THR A 277 13.74 -20.23 -9.37
CA THR A 277 14.60 -21.26 -9.97
C THR A 277 16.09 -20.96 -9.75
N GLY A 278 16.97 -21.92 -10.07
CA GLY A 278 18.42 -21.79 -9.85
C GLY A 278 19.06 -20.57 -10.53
N ASP A 279 18.47 -20.10 -11.62
CA ASP A 279 18.97 -18.97 -12.42
C ASP A 279 18.30 -17.64 -12.07
N ALA A 280 17.54 -17.61 -10.97
CA ALA A 280 16.67 -16.52 -10.54
C ALA A 280 15.43 -16.27 -11.43
N ASP A 281 15.07 -17.19 -12.34
CA ASP A 281 13.75 -17.17 -13.00
C ASP A 281 12.64 -17.49 -12.00
N LEU A 282 11.40 -17.19 -12.37
CA LEU A 282 10.23 -17.28 -11.51
C LEU A 282 9.16 -18.18 -12.14
N GLU A 283 8.68 -19.14 -11.36
CA GLU A 283 7.62 -20.07 -11.78
C GLU A 283 6.45 -19.99 -10.80
N THR A 284 5.25 -19.65 -11.27
CA THR A 284 4.06 -19.69 -10.41
C THR A 284 3.64 -21.14 -10.20
N ILE A 285 3.72 -21.62 -8.96
CA ILE A 285 3.27 -22.96 -8.58
C ILE A 285 1.75 -23.00 -8.46
N GLY A 286 1.15 -21.96 -7.88
CA GLY A 286 -0.30 -21.82 -7.83
C GLY A 286 -0.81 -21.05 -6.62
N ARG A 287 -2.13 -20.96 -6.50
CA ARG A 287 -2.83 -20.34 -5.38
C ARG A 287 -2.60 -21.17 -4.11
N PHE A 288 -2.10 -20.56 -3.05
CA PHE A 288 -1.63 -21.24 -1.85
C PHE A 288 -2.56 -20.99 -0.65
N ASN A 289 -3.12 -22.07 -0.11
CA ASN A 289 -4.10 -22.05 0.97
C ASN A 289 -3.56 -22.65 2.29
N PHE A 290 -2.24 -22.73 2.42
CA PHE A 290 -1.54 -23.28 3.58
C PHE A 290 -1.98 -24.71 3.90
N ASN A 291 -2.00 -25.60 2.90
CA ASN A 291 -2.46 -26.99 3.05
C ASN A 291 -3.91 -27.06 3.58
N ASP A 292 -4.82 -26.35 2.92
CA ASP A 292 -6.25 -26.27 3.24
C ASP A 292 -6.60 -25.66 4.61
N GLN A 293 -5.65 -25.02 5.29
CA GLN A 293 -5.89 -24.39 6.60
C GLN A 293 -6.62 -23.04 6.51
N ILE A 294 -6.64 -22.41 5.33
CA ILE A 294 -7.38 -21.17 5.07
C ILE A 294 -8.15 -21.23 3.74
N ASP A 295 -9.29 -20.55 3.70
CA ASP A 295 -10.12 -20.34 2.51
C ASP A 295 -10.46 -18.84 2.31
N CYS A 296 -9.81 -17.97 3.08
CA CYS A 296 -10.06 -16.53 3.08
C CYS A 296 -8.81 -15.74 2.72
N PRO A 297 -8.95 -14.53 2.15
CA PRO A 297 -7.82 -13.65 1.85
C PRO A 297 -6.97 -13.31 3.07
N LEU A 298 -5.70 -13.01 2.84
CA LEU A 298 -4.81 -12.42 3.85
C LEU A 298 -4.58 -10.95 3.48
N ILE A 299 -4.38 -10.09 4.47
CA ILE A 299 -3.84 -8.75 4.18
C ILE A 299 -2.47 -8.87 3.51
N ALA A 300 -2.07 -7.87 2.72
CA ALA A 300 -0.81 -7.91 1.98
C ALA A 300 0.45 -7.89 2.88
N HIS A 301 0.32 -7.48 4.14
CA HIS A 301 1.43 -7.26 5.08
C HIS A 301 1.44 -8.20 6.30
N PRO A 302 1.57 -9.53 6.12
CA PRO A 302 1.80 -10.42 7.25
C PRO A 302 3.17 -10.12 7.89
N LYS A 303 3.29 -10.27 9.21
CA LYS A 303 4.52 -9.98 9.95
C LYS A 303 5.17 -11.28 10.41
N LEU A 304 6.39 -11.55 9.96
CA LEU A 304 7.19 -12.69 10.36
C LEU A 304 8.02 -12.33 11.60
N ASP A 305 7.68 -12.91 12.74
CA ASP A 305 8.43 -12.67 13.98
C ASP A 305 9.85 -13.28 13.88
N PRO A 306 10.92 -12.47 13.98
CA PRO A 306 12.29 -12.95 13.83
C PRO A 306 12.75 -13.87 14.99
N VAL A 307 12.06 -13.86 16.13
CA VAL A 307 12.40 -14.67 17.31
C VAL A 307 11.73 -16.05 17.24
N THR A 308 10.42 -16.08 17.01
CA THR A 308 9.65 -17.33 17.02
C THR A 308 9.64 -18.02 15.65
N GLY A 309 9.75 -17.25 14.57
CA GLY A 309 9.50 -17.69 13.20
C GLY A 309 8.02 -17.82 12.86
N ASP A 310 7.12 -17.33 13.72
CA ASP A 310 5.68 -17.32 13.46
C ASP A 310 5.31 -16.21 12.46
N LEU A 311 4.41 -16.52 11.53
CA LEU A 311 3.84 -15.56 10.58
C LEU A 311 2.48 -15.08 11.08
N HIS A 312 2.41 -13.85 11.58
CA HIS A 312 1.19 -13.20 12.05
C HIS A 312 0.47 -12.54 10.88
N THR A 313 -0.86 -12.66 10.83
CA THR A 313 -1.65 -12.06 9.75
C THR A 313 -3.06 -11.69 10.19
N LEU A 314 -3.73 -10.90 9.35
CA LEU A 314 -5.12 -10.53 9.48
C LEU A 314 -5.90 -10.96 8.24
N ASN A 315 -7.19 -11.20 8.43
CA ASN A 315 -8.18 -11.28 7.36
C ASN A 315 -9.27 -10.26 7.66
N TYR A 316 -9.58 -9.38 6.72
CA TYR A 316 -10.79 -8.56 6.80
C TYR A 316 -11.82 -8.96 5.75
N ASN A 317 -13.10 -8.90 6.10
CA ASN A 317 -14.23 -9.23 5.23
C ASN A 317 -15.09 -7.98 5.04
N VAL A 318 -15.35 -7.60 3.79
CA VAL A 318 -16.12 -6.39 3.46
C VAL A 318 -17.63 -6.63 3.29
N LEU A 319 -18.06 -7.90 3.25
CA LEU A 319 -19.43 -8.31 2.96
C LEU A 319 -20.23 -8.69 4.21
N LYS A 320 -19.63 -9.42 5.14
CA LYS A 320 -20.34 -9.95 6.32
C LYS A 320 -19.44 -10.06 7.55
N LYS A 321 -20.08 -10.04 8.73
CA LYS A 321 -19.41 -10.30 10.01
C LYS A 321 -18.97 -11.78 10.13
N PRO A 322 -17.89 -12.09 10.87
CA PRO A 322 -16.96 -11.13 11.47
C PRO A 322 -16.14 -10.40 10.39
N TYR A 323 -16.05 -9.08 10.51
CA TYR A 323 -15.34 -8.25 9.53
C TYR A 323 -13.83 -8.32 9.68
N LEU A 324 -13.32 -8.81 10.81
CA LEU A 324 -11.89 -8.92 11.08
C LEU A 324 -11.58 -10.20 11.87
N LYS A 325 -10.51 -10.87 11.44
CA LYS A 325 -9.91 -12.01 12.13
C LYS A 325 -8.41 -11.80 12.22
N TYR A 326 -7.84 -12.25 13.33
CA TYR A 326 -6.41 -12.44 13.52
C TYR A 326 -6.12 -13.93 13.66
N PHE A 327 -5.03 -14.38 13.05
CA PHE A 327 -4.44 -15.70 13.28
C PHE A 327 -2.96 -15.66 12.90
N ARG A 328 -2.22 -16.70 13.27
CA ARG A 328 -0.83 -16.88 12.87
C ARG A 328 -0.56 -18.29 12.38
N PHE A 329 0.51 -18.46 11.63
CA PHE A 329 1.09 -19.75 11.31
C PHE A 329 2.39 -19.89 12.07
N ASP A 330 2.60 -21.01 12.76
CA ASP A 330 3.90 -21.26 13.38
C ASP A 330 4.99 -21.51 12.34
N LYS A 331 6.26 -21.52 12.76
CA LYS A 331 7.41 -21.82 11.87
C LYS A 331 7.36 -23.18 11.14
N PHE A 332 6.39 -24.04 11.46
CA PHE A 332 6.14 -25.32 10.78
C PHE A 332 4.93 -25.26 9.85
N GLY A 333 4.24 -24.11 9.80
CA GLY A 333 3.11 -23.83 8.93
C GLY A 333 1.78 -24.24 9.54
N ARG A 334 1.72 -24.54 10.85
CA ARG A 334 0.47 -24.89 11.53
C ARG A 334 -0.25 -23.62 11.95
N LYS A 335 -1.50 -23.50 11.52
CA LYS A 335 -2.36 -22.35 11.80
C LYS A 335 -2.84 -22.36 13.26
N SER A 336 -2.86 -21.20 13.89
CA SER A 336 -3.57 -20.98 15.15
C SER A 336 -5.09 -20.98 14.94
N ARG A 337 -5.86 -20.90 16.02
CA ARG A 337 -7.30 -20.64 15.93
C ARG A 337 -7.55 -19.24 15.37
N ASP A 338 -8.67 -19.09 14.66
CA ASP A 338 -9.20 -17.78 14.27
C ASP A 338 -9.63 -17.01 15.51
N LEU A 339 -9.02 -15.86 15.75
CA LEU A 339 -9.46 -14.91 16.75
C LEU A 339 -10.28 -13.81 16.07
N ARG A 340 -11.59 -13.80 16.34
CA ARG A 340 -12.52 -12.81 15.80
C ARG A 340 -12.35 -11.49 16.54
N VAL A 341 -12.15 -10.41 15.80
CA VAL A 341 -12.04 -9.05 16.37
C VAL A 341 -13.30 -8.28 15.98
N ASP A 342 -14.05 -7.86 16.98
CA ASP A 342 -15.30 -7.13 16.75
C ASP A 342 -14.99 -5.67 16.38
N ILE A 343 -15.35 -5.31 15.14
CA ILE A 343 -15.35 -3.94 14.64
C ILE A 343 -16.76 -3.59 14.12
N ASP A 344 -17.12 -2.31 14.27
CA ASP A 344 -18.49 -1.84 14.04
C ASP A 344 -18.90 -1.86 12.57
N GLN A 345 -17.92 -1.63 11.69
CA GLN A 345 -18.09 -1.51 10.24
C GLN A 345 -16.87 -2.13 9.53
N ALA A 346 -17.01 -2.48 8.26
CA ALA A 346 -15.92 -3.00 7.45
C ALA A 346 -14.87 -1.90 7.21
N THR A 347 -13.79 -1.92 7.99
CA THR A 347 -12.66 -0.99 7.87
C THR A 347 -11.61 -1.57 6.93
N MET A 348 -10.99 -0.73 6.10
CA MET A 348 -9.79 -1.10 5.34
C MET A 348 -8.59 -1.16 6.29
N ILE A 349 -7.96 -2.33 6.38
CA ILE A 349 -6.79 -2.57 7.24
C ILE A 349 -5.72 -3.18 6.34
N HIS A 350 -4.94 -2.31 5.69
CA HIS A 350 -3.89 -2.72 4.76
C HIS A 350 -2.69 -3.33 5.51
N ASP A 351 -2.31 -2.70 6.62
CA ASP A 351 -1.18 -3.11 7.43
C ASP A 351 -1.53 -3.14 8.93
N PHE A 352 -0.70 -3.80 9.71
CA PHE A 352 -0.79 -3.90 11.17
C PHE A 352 0.62 -4.01 11.77
N ALA A 353 0.75 -4.03 13.09
CA ALA A 353 2.05 -4.23 13.72
C ALA A 353 2.02 -5.36 14.77
N ILE A 354 3.19 -5.88 15.09
CA ILE A 354 3.41 -6.79 16.22
C ILE A 354 4.40 -6.14 17.18
N THR A 355 4.36 -6.55 18.44
CA THR A 355 5.44 -6.35 19.43
C THR A 355 5.95 -7.71 19.87
N GLU A 356 6.78 -7.78 20.92
CA GLU A 356 7.16 -9.05 21.53
C GLU A 356 5.95 -9.86 22.03
N ASN A 357 4.94 -9.20 22.63
CA ASN A 357 3.80 -9.87 23.24
C ASN A 357 2.44 -9.52 22.64
N PHE A 358 2.35 -8.46 21.82
CA PHE A 358 1.08 -7.94 21.34
C PHE A 358 0.98 -7.91 19.82
N VAL A 359 -0.26 -7.86 19.36
CA VAL A 359 -0.67 -7.47 18.01
C VAL A 359 -1.34 -6.11 18.11
N VAL A 360 -1.01 -5.22 17.19
CA VAL A 360 -1.49 -3.84 17.16
C VAL A 360 -2.22 -3.61 15.85
N ILE A 361 -3.54 -3.46 15.94
CA ILE A 361 -4.46 -3.41 14.79
C ILE A 361 -4.99 -1.98 14.61
N PRO A 362 -4.71 -1.30 13.48
CA PRO A 362 -5.29 0.00 13.19
C PRO A 362 -6.74 -0.11 12.73
N ASP A 363 -7.68 0.48 13.46
CA ASP A 363 -9.07 0.67 13.03
C ASP A 363 -9.28 2.15 12.65
N HIS A 364 -8.97 2.48 11.40
CA HIS A 364 -8.95 3.84 10.88
C HIS A 364 -10.22 4.25 10.12
N GLN A 365 -10.22 5.44 9.53
CA GLN A 365 -11.40 6.11 8.97
C GLN A 365 -11.80 5.67 7.55
N MET A 366 -10.92 4.96 6.84
CA MET A 366 -11.21 4.43 5.49
C MET A 366 -12.00 3.13 5.60
N VAL A 367 -13.25 3.15 5.11
CA VAL A 367 -14.20 2.05 5.32
C VAL A 367 -14.93 1.66 4.04
N PHE A 368 -15.37 0.41 3.99
CA PHE A 368 -16.15 -0.12 2.87
C PHE A 368 -17.65 0.09 3.12
N LYS A 369 -18.32 0.79 2.20
CA LYS A 369 -19.76 1.03 2.19
C LYS A 369 -20.32 0.73 0.80
N LEU A 370 -20.61 -0.55 0.53
CA LEU A 370 -21.14 -1.00 -0.78
C LEU A 370 -22.45 -0.31 -1.18
N SER A 371 -23.25 0.15 -0.21
CA SER A 371 -24.47 0.92 -0.47
C SER A 371 -24.22 2.24 -1.20
N GLU A 372 -23.02 2.81 -1.11
CA GLU A 372 -22.68 4.05 -1.82
C GLU A 372 -22.60 3.87 -3.34
N MET A 373 -22.32 2.65 -3.83
CA MET A 373 -22.37 2.36 -5.27
C MET A 373 -23.78 2.57 -5.84
N ILE A 374 -24.83 2.24 -5.07
CA ILE A 374 -26.23 2.47 -5.43
C ILE A 374 -26.54 3.97 -5.50
N ARG A 375 -25.81 4.80 -4.74
CA ARG A 375 -25.93 6.26 -4.73
C ARG A 375 -25.02 6.94 -5.77
N GLY A 376 -24.31 6.17 -6.60
CA GLY A 376 -23.39 6.71 -7.60
C GLY A 376 -21.95 6.95 -7.10
N GLY A 377 -21.63 6.63 -5.84
CA GLY A 377 -20.33 6.89 -5.22
C GLY A 377 -19.35 5.71 -5.20
N SER A 378 -18.18 5.94 -4.59
CA SER A 378 -17.17 4.90 -4.32
C SER A 378 -17.60 3.99 -3.17
N PRO A 379 -17.36 2.67 -3.24
CA PRO A 379 -17.51 1.79 -2.09
C PRO A 379 -16.44 2.02 -1.02
N VAL A 380 -15.33 2.70 -1.32
CA VAL A 380 -14.26 3.04 -0.38
C VAL A 380 -14.47 4.48 0.09
N VAL A 381 -14.80 4.65 1.38
CA VAL A 381 -15.29 5.93 1.91
C VAL A 381 -14.44 6.40 3.07
N TYR A 382 -14.04 7.68 3.02
CA TYR A 382 -13.50 8.37 4.18
C TYR A 382 -14.61 8.78 5.15
N ASN A 383 -14.76 8.02 6.24
CA ASN A 383 -15.74 8.32 7.27
C ASN A 383 -15.18 9.28 8.34
N LYS A 384 -15.33 10.59 8.10
CA LYS A 384 -14.88 11.66 9.01
C LYS A 384 -15.43 11.56 10.44
N ASN A 385 -16.60 10.93 10.63
CA ASN A 385 -17.23 10.76 11.94
C ASN A 385 -16.65 9.57 12.73
N LYS A 386 -15.94 8.65 12.06
CA LYS A 386 -15.25 7.56 12.75
C LYS A 386 -14.01 8.13 13.43
N THR A 387 -13.81 7.77 14.70
CA THR A 387 -12.57 8.08 15.42
C THR A 387 -11.56 6.98 15.14
N SER A 388 -10.38 7.34 14.62
CA SER A 388 -9.27 6.40 14.50
C SER A 388 -8.84 5.89 15.87
N ARG A 389 -8.55 4.59 15.94
CA ARG A 389 -8.10 3.91 17.15
C ARG A 389 -7.18 2.75 16.76
N PHE A 390 -6.40 2.28 17.73
CA PHE A 390 -5.64 1.05 17.61
C PHE A 390 -6.12 0.05 18.65
N GLY A 391 -6.28 -1.20 18.22
CA GLY A 391 -6.59 -2.33 19.09
C GLY A 391 -5.30 -3.03 19.47
N VAL A 392 -5.04 -3.17 20.76
CA VAL A 392 -3.89 -3.90 21.29
C VAL A 392 -4.39 -5.23 21.86
N LEU A 393 -3.94 -6.33 21.28
CA LEU A 393 -4.36 -7.70 21.61
C LEU A 393 -3.13 -8.53 22.00
N GLN A 394 -3.20 -9.39 23.03
CA GLN A 394 -2.08 -10.28 23.30
C GLN A 394 -1.99 -11.36 22.23
N GLN A 395 -0.78 -11.69 21.79
CA GLN A 395 -0.60 -12.68 20.74
C GLN A 395 -1.13 -14.06 21.13
N ASN A 396 -1.08 -14.41 22.42
CA ASN A 396 -1.56 -15.69 22.94
C ASN A 396 -3.01 -15.67 23.43
N ASP A 397 -3.74 -14.58 23.17
CA ASP A 397 -5.17 -14.53 23.49
C ASP A 397 -5.93 -15.61 22.71
N VAL A 398 -6.86 -16.26 23.41
CA VAL A 398 -7.76 -17.27 22.82
C VAL A 398 -9.16 -16.72 22.53
N VAL A 399 -9.47 -15.51 23.02
CA VAL A 399 -10.73 -14.80 22.81
C VAL A 399 -10.46 -13.36 22.41
N GLY A 400 -11.04 -12.90 21.31
CA GLY A 400 -10.77 -11.55 20.79
C GLY A 400 -11.42 -10.40 21.56
N SER A 401 -12.33 -10.69 22.49
CA SER A 401 -12.89 -9.67 23.40
C SER A 401 -11.85 -9.09 24.37
N GLY A 402 -10.66 -9.69 24.47
CA GLY A 402 -9.53 -9.15 25.25
C GLY A 402 -8.87 -7.91 24.62
N ILE A 403 -9.25 -7.55 23.38
CA ILE A 403 -8.64 -6.42 22.68
C ILE A 403 -8.85 -5.09 23.39
N GLN A 404 -7.77 -4.34 23.51
CA GLN A 404 -7.73 -3.04 24.15
C GLN A 404 -7.75 -1.93 23.09
N TRP A 405 -8.92 -1.36 22.82
CA TRP A 405 -9.03 -0.21 21.93
C TRP A 405 -8.56 1.08 22.60
N ILE A 406 -7.68 1.82 21.91
CA ILE A 406 -7.11 3.11 22.34
C ILE A 406 -7.31 4.12 21.20
N ASN A 407 -8.01 5.21 21.49
CA ASN A 407 -8.33 6.24 20.49
C ASN A 407 -7.09 7.06 20.15
N VAL A 408 -6.81 7.23 18.86
CA VAL A 408 -5.73 8.08 18.34
C VAL A 408 -6.34 8.98 17.27
N ARG A 409 -6.74 10.20 17.66
CA ARG A 409 -7.49 11.11 16.79
C ARG A 409 -6.63 11.59 15.61
N ASN A 410 -7.27 11.82 14.46
CA ASN A 410 -6.64 12.34 13.24
C ASN A 410 -5.43 11.53 12.74
N CYS A 411 -5.48 10.22 12.92
CA CYS A 411 -4.41 9.31 12.52
C CYS A 411 -4.92 8.34 11.45
N PHE A 412 -4.26 8.29 10.31
CA PHE A 412 -4.40 7.23 9.32
C PHE A 412 -3.00 6.86 8.85
N CYS A 413 -2.56 5.65 9.18
CA CYS A 413 -1.35 5.07 8.61
C CYS A 413 -1.74 4.05 7.55
N PHE A 414 -1.20 4.17 6.34
CA PHE A 414 -1.33 3.11 5.36
C PHE A 414 -0.35 1.96 5.66
N HIS A 415 0.86 2.30 6.11
CA HIS A 415 1.89 1.36 6.54
C HIS A 415 2.35 1.63 7.99
N LEU A 416 2.65 0.54 8.71
CA LEU A 416 3.24 0.53 10.03
C LEU A 416 4.60 -0.16 9.98
N TRP A 417 5.66 0.62 10.17
CA TRP A 417 7.05 0.20 9.97
C TRP A 417 7.53 -0.75 11.07
N ASN A 418 7.19 -0.45 12.33
CA ASN A 418 7.49 -1.31 13.46
C ASN A 418 6.67 -0.91 14.70
N ALA A 419 6.62 -1.80 15.70
CA ALA A 419 6.10 -1.47 17.02
C ALA A 419 6.87 -2.21 18.12
N TRP A 420 6.86 -1.68 19.35
CA TRP A 420 7.49 -2.32 20.50
C TRP A 420 6.84 -1.91 21.82
N GLU A 421 7.26 -2.57 22.89
CA GLU A 421 6.82 -2.32 24.26
C GLU A 421 7.85 -1.48 25.02
N GLU A 422 7.40 -0.51 25.80
CA GLU A 422 8.19 0.24 26.78
C GLU A 422 7.47 0.27 28.13
N ILE A 423 8.22 0.53 29.19
CA ILE A 423 7.68 0.79 30.52
C ILE A 423 7.90 2.28 30.83
N SER A 424 6.84 3.00 31.19
CA SER A 424 6.95 4.40 31.61
C SER A 424 7.65 4.53 32.96
N ASP A 425 8.07 5.74 33.32
CA ASP A 425 8.63 6.04 34.64
C ASP A 425 7.65 5.72 35.79
N THR A 426 6.35 5.69 35.51
CA THR A 426 5.29 5.32 36.47
C THR A 426 5.01 3.82 36.51
N GLY A 427 5.74 3.00 35.74
CA GLY A 427 5.57 1.55 35.66
C GLY A 427 4.48 1.09 34.67
N ASP A 428 3.93 1.98 33.84
CA ASP A 428 2.87 1.62 32.90
C ASP A 428 3.44 1.01 31.62
N LYS A 429 2.78 -0.01 31.10
CA LYS A 429 3.11 -0.56 29.78
C LYS A 429 2.64 0.39 28.68
N ILE A 430 3.58 0.79 27.83
CA ILE A 430 3.39 1.65 26.66
C ILE A 430 3.65 0.83 25.41
N ILE A 431 2.73 0.88 24.44
CA ILE A 431 2.97 0.40 23.09
C ILE A 431 3.42 1.59 22.24
N VAL A 432 4.56 1.47 21.59
CA VAL A 432 5.09 2.44 20.65
C VAL A 432 4.92 1.89 19.24
N VAL A 433 4.32 2.67 18.34
CA VAL A 433 4.10 2.31 16.94
C VAL A 433 4.76 3.38 16.08
N ILE A 434 5.54 2.94 15.10
CA ILE A 434 6.17 3.78 14.08
C ILE A 434 5.45 3.53 12.77
N GLY A 435 4.88 4.58 12.19
CA GLY A 435 4.13 4.50 10.94
C GLY A 435 4.17 5.84 10.20
N SER A 436 3.77 5.83 8.93
CA SER A 436 3.65 7.06 8.14
C SER A 436 2.21 7.51 8.11
N CYS A 437 1.92 8.63 8.79
CA CYS A 437 0.58 9.17 8.91
C CYS A 437 0.26 10.02 7.67
N MET A 438 -0.78 9.63 6.92
CA MET A 438 -1.24 10.38 5.76
C MET A 438 -2.31 11.40 6.12
N ASN A 439 -2.21 12.57 5.51
CA ASN A 439 -3.22 13.61 5.60
C ASN A 439 -3.41 14.32 4.24
N PRO A 440 -4.65 14.40 3.72
CA PRO A 440 -5.85 13.71 4.22
C PRO A 440 -5.79 12.17 3.99
N PRO A 441 -6.52 11.37 4.79
CA PRO A 441 -6.50 9.90 4.70
C PRO A 441 -6.90 9.30 3.36
N ASP A 442 -7.69 10.03 2.55
CA ASP A 442 -8.24 9.53 1.29
C ASP A 442 -7.46 9.94 0.05
N SER A 443 -6.31 10.60 0.20
CA SER A 443 -5.46 11.01 -0.93
C SER A 443 -4.99 9.87 -1.83
N ILE A 444 -5.02 8.63 -1.36
CA ILE A 444 -4.71 7.43 -2.18
C ILE A 444 -5.84 7.12 -3.16
N PHE A 445 -7.09 7.45 -2.81
CA PHE A 445 -8.27 7.03 -3.59
C PHE A 445 -9.01 8.21 -4.24
N ASN A 446 -8.84 9.42 -3.71
CA ASN A 446 -9.55 10.61 -4.13
C ASN A 446 -8.58 11.77 -4.39
N GLU A 447 -8.94 12.63 -5.34
CA GLU A 447 -8.27 13.91 -5.51
C GLU A 447 -8.60 14.83 -4.33
N SER A 448 -7.56 15.31 -3.65
CA SER A 448 -7.70 16.33 -2.61
C SER A 448 -7.22 17.68 -3.12
N LYS A 449 -7.88 18.75 -2.68
CA LYS A 449 -7.37 20.12 -2.83
C LYS A 449 -6.25 20.43 -1.84
N ASP A 450 -6.20 19.67 -0.74
CA ASP A 450 -5.18 19.81 0.29
C ASP A 450 -3.88 19.14 -0.18
N THR A 451 -2.74 19.72 0.21
CA THR A 451 -1.44 19.15 -0.07
C THR A 451 -1.29 17.80 0.62
N PHE A 452 -1.04 16.75 -0.16
CA PHE A 452 -0.75 15.43 0.38
C PHE A 452 0.48 15.46 1.28
N ARG A 453 0.33 14.87 2.47
CA ARG A 453 1.42 14.61 3.40
C ARG A 453 1.38 13.15 3.82
N SER A 454 2.53 12.49 3.85
CA SER A 454 2.72 11.22 4.54
C SER A 454 3.96 11.32 5.43
N GLU A 455 3.75 11.67 6.70
CA GLU A 455 4.82 12.03 7.61
C GLU A 455 5.11 10.90 8.60
N LEU A 456 6.39 10.53 8.72
CA LEU A 456 6.85 9.54 9.68
C LEU A 456 6.50 9.99 11.11
N SER A 457 5.72 9.19 11.80
CA SER A 457 5.14 9.49 13.10
C SER A 457 5.40 8.39 14.11
N GLU A 458 5.56 8.78 15.37
CA GLU A 458 5.56 7.89 16.53
C GLU A 458 4.24 8.06 17.29
N ILE A 459 3.55 6.94 17.49
CA ILE A 459 2.32 6.85 18.26
C ILE A 459 2.61 6.04 19.51
N ARG A 460 2.37 6.63 20.69
CA ARG A 460 2.56 5.98 21.99
C ARG A 460 1.20 5.77 22.63
N MET A 461 0.96 4.58 23.16
CA MET A 461 -0.33 4.19 23.74
C MET A 461 -0.13 3.55 25.11
N ASN A 462 -0.71 4.14 26.14
CA ASN A 462 -0.65 3.61 27.50
C ASN A 462 -1.78 2.60 27.72
N LEU A 463 -1.42 1.35 28.03
CA LEU A 463 -2.42 0.27 28.19
C LEU A 463 -3.25 0.40 29.47
N ARG A 464 -2.72 1.05 30.52
CA ARG A 464 -3.45 1.29 31.77
C ARG A 464 -4.41 2.46 31.64
N THR A 465 -3.94 3.62 31.20
CA THR A 465 -4.75 4.86 31.15
C THR A 465 -5.60 4.97 29.88
N ARG A 466 -5.30 4.18 28.85
CA ARG A 466 -5.92 4.25 27.50
C ARG A 466 -5.77 5.61 26.83
N GLN A 467 -4.76 6.37 27.23
CA GLN A 467 -4.36 7.60 26.56
C GLN A 467 -3.30 7.33 25.49
N SER A 468 -3.33 8.13 24.44
CA SER A 468 -2.33 8.09 23.37
C SER A 468 -1.72 9.45 23.13
N THR A 469 -0.48 9.45 22.65
CA THR A 469 0.18 10.62 22.07
C THR A 469 0.70 10.29 20.68
N GLN A 470 0.70 11.28 19.79
CA GLN A 470 1.30 11.17 18.46
C GLN A 470 2.29 12.32 18.29
N ARG A 471 3.48 12.02 17.78
CA ARG A 471 4.47 13.02 17.35
C ARG A 471 4.95 12.73 15.95
N VAL A 472 5.10 13.76 15.13
CA VAL A 472 5.77 13.65 13.84
C VAL A 472 7.28 13.67 14.09
N ILE A 473 8.00 12.64 13.64
CA ILE A 473 9.46 12.51 13.83
C ILE A 473 10.19 13.42 12.85
N VAL A 474 9.71 13.48 11.60
CA VAL A 474 10.33 14.25 10.53
C VAL A 474 9.28 15.11 9.82
N PRO A 475 9.02 16.33 10.31
CA PRO A 475 7.98 17.19 9.75
C PRO A 475 8.35 17.69 8.34
N GLY A 476 7.37 17.78 7.45
CA GLY A 476 7.51 18.36 6.12
C GLY A 476 8.20 17.47 5.08
N MET A 477 8.43 16.19 5.38
CA MET A 477 8.99 15.25 4.41
C MET A 477 8.06 14.05 4.24
N ASN A 478 7.69 13.79 2.98
CA ASN A 478 6.90 12.63 2.60
C ASN A 478 7.77 11.37 2.64
N LEU A 479 7.56 10.54 3.65
CA LEU A 479 8.30 9.29 3.86
C LEU A 479 7.32 8.13 3.85
N GLU A 480 7.46 7.25 2.88
CA GLU A 480 6.59 6.09 2.69
C GLU A 480 7.40 4.89 2.19
N ALA A 481 6.72 3.75 1.99
CA ALA A 481 7.22 2.53 1.38
C ALA A 481 8.67 2.23 1.80
N GLY A 482 8.86 1.56 2.93
CA GLY A 482 10.17 1.18 3.42
C GLY A 482 10.12 0.19 4.57
N GLN A 483 11.18 0.14 5.36
CA GLN A 483 11.35 -0.89 6.38
C GLN A 483 12.36 -0.55 7.47
N VAL A 484 12.24 -1.28 8.57
CA VAL A 484 13.29 -1.40 9.59
C VAL A 484 14.18 -2.60 9.30
N ASN A 485 15.25 -2.78 10.07
CA ASN A 485 15.97 -4.06 10.08
C ASN A 485 15.03 -5.18 10.56
N GLY A 486 14.68 -6.13 9.68
CA GLY A 486 13.73 -7.20 9.97
C GLY A 486 14.08 -8.10 11.17
N GLN A 487 15.35 -8.13 11.60
CA GLN A 487 15.76 -8.84 12.82
C GLN A 487 15.21 -8.22 14.11
N TYR A 488 14.73 -6.98 14.04
CA TYR A 488 14.19 -6.21 15.16
C TYR A 488 12.69 -5.97 15.02
N LEU A 489 12.00 -6.64 14.08
CA LEU A 489 10.55 -6.53 13.95
C LEU A 489 9.88 -6.95 15.28
N GLY A 490 8.97 -6.11 15.77
CA GLY A 490 8.30 -6.28 17.06
C GLY A 490 9.13 -5.84 18.28
N GLN A 491 10.34 -5.34 18.06
CA GLN A 491 11.26 -4.91 19.09
C GLN A 491 11.71 -3.47 18.85
N LYS A 492 12.31 -2.86 19.87
CA LYS A 492 12.77 -1.48 19.77
C LYS A 492 13.86 -1.36 18.69
N THR A 493 13.59 -0.52 17.70
CA THR A 493 14.49 -0.16 16.60
C THR A 493 14.88 1.30 16.69
N ARG A 494 16.12 1.62 16.31
CA ARG A 494 16.62 2.98 16.18
C ARG A 494 16.55 3.50 14.75
N PHE A 495 16.68 2.64 13.74
CA PHE A 495 16.77 3.08 12.35
C PHE A 495 15.60 2.56 11.51
N VAL A 496 15.07 3.45 10.67
CA VAL A 496 14.12 3.10 9.62
C VAL A 496 14.60 3.66 8.28
N TYR A 497 14.42 2.89 7.22
CA TYR A 497 14.80 3.24 5.86
C TYR A 497 13.53 3.40 5.02
N LEU A 498 13.26 4.60 4.54
CA LEU A 498 12.00 4.96 3.86
C LEU A 498 12.28 5.61 2.51
N ALA A 499 11.39 5.41 1.55
CA ALA A 499 11.42 6.16 0.30
C ALA A 499 11.04 7.62 0.55
N ILE A 500 11.76 8.55 -0.07
CA ILE A 500 11.42 9.98 -0.09
C ILE A 500 10.40 10.18 -1.22
N ALA A 501 9.12 10.16 -0.88
CA ALA A 501 8.00 10.20 -1.81
C ALA A 501 7.65 11.64 -2.24
N ASP A 502 8.62 12.31 -2.85
CA ASP A 502 8.52 13.67 -3.35
C ASP A 502 9.20 13.80 -4.72
N PRO A 503 8.45 14.10 -5.81
CA PRO A 503 7.02 14.36 -5.85
C PRO A 503 6.18 13.08 -5.77
N TRP A 504 5.14 13.06 -4.93
CA TRP A 504 4.20 11.92 -4.86
C TRP A 504 3.54 11.65 -6.22
N PRO A 505 3.39 10.39 -6.66
CA PRO A 505 3.82 9.14 -6.00
C PRO A 505 5.24 8.66 -6.36
N LYS A 506 6.04 9.45 -7.08
CA LYS A 506 7.43 9.11 -7.41
C LYS A 506 8.34 9.27 -6.18
N CYS A 507 9.35 8.41 -6.07
CA CYS A 507 10.29 8.45 -4.96
C CYS A 507 11.66 8.95 -5.41
N SER A 508 12.13 10.10 -4.92
CA SER A 508 13.36 10.76 -5.37
C SER A 508 14.64 10.30 -4.65
N GLY A 509 14.50 9.50 -3.60
CA GLY A 509 15.64 8.97 -2.86
C GLY A 509 15.23 8.07 -1.71
N ILE A 510 16.22 7.74 -0.87
CA ILE A 510 16.08 6.92 0.33
C ILE A 510 16.49 7.76 1.54
N ALA A 511 15.68 7.75 2.59
CA ALA A 511 15.98 8.37 3.87
C ALA A 511 16.26 7.28 4.91
N LYS A 512 17.42 7.37 5.57
CA LYS A 512 17.66 6.73 6.86
C LYS A 512 17.30 7.72 7.95
N VAL A 513 16.34 7.34 8.80
CA VAL A 513 15.91 8.14 9.94
C VAL A 513 16.36 7.46 11.23
N ASP A 514 17.06 8.22 12.07
CA ASP A 514 17.32 7.85 13.46
C ASP A 514 16.09 8.24 14.30
N LEU A 515 15.31 7.25 14.73
CA LEU A 515 14.04 7.42 15.45
C LEU A 515 14.23 8.06 16.84
N GLN A 516 15.43 7.98 17.42
CA GLN A 516 15.73 8.57 18.71
C GLN A 516 16.02 10.07 18.58
N THR A 517 16.81 10.46 17.57
CA THR A 517 17.28 11.85 17.41
C THR A 517 16.49 12.66 16.39
N GLY A 518 15.71 12.00 15.52
CA GLY A 518 15.06 12.62 14.36
C GLY A 518 16.04 12.97 13.22
N LYS A 519 17.33 12.60 13.33
CA LYS A 519 18.32 12.89 12.30
C LYS A 519 18.02 12.07 11.04
N VAL A 520 18.08 12.74 9.89
CA VAL A 520 17.88 12.12 8.57
C VAL A 520 19.17 12.17 7.77
N THR A 521 19.58 11.02 7.24
CA THR A 521 20.64 10.91 6.22
C THR A 521 20.01 10.42 4.93
N LYS A 522 20.29 11.11 3.81
CA LYS A 522 19.60 10.89 2.54
C LYS A 522 20.55 10.33 1.48
N PHE A 523 20.08 9.37 0.70
CA PHE A 523 20.65 8.98 -0.58
C PHE A 523 19.71 9.45 -1.69
N MET A 524 20.07 10.50 -2.41
CA MET A 524 19.26 11.05 -3.50
C MET A 524 19.63 10.39 -4.82
N TYR A 525 18.64 9.93 -5.58
CA TYR A 525 18.91 9.25 -6.86
C TYR A 525 19.47 10.20 -7.93
N GLY A 526 19.17 11.50 -7.82
CA GLY A 526 19.55 12.54 -8.78
C GLY A 526 18.38 13.04 -9.61
N THR A 527 18.60 14.09 -10.40
CA THR A 527 17.56 14.73 -11.22
C THR A 527 16.98 13.75 -12.25
N TRP A 528 15.65 13.67 -12.35
CA TRP A 528 14.91 12.76 -13.25
C TRP A 528 15.12 11.26 -12.94
N ARG A 529 15.60 10.95 -11.73
CA ARG A 529 15.83 9.57 -11.29
C ARG A 529 14.93 9.28 -10.11
N TYR A 530 14.17 8.21 -10.21
CA TYR A 530 13.18 7.84 -9.19
C TYR A 530 13.18 6.34 -8.96
N GLY A 531 12.85 5.93 -7.74
CA GLY A 531 12.79 4.53 -7.35
C GLY A 531 11.47 4.17 -6.67
N GLY A 532 11.54 3.27 -5.70
CA GLY A 532 10.42 2.86 -4.85
C GLY A 532 10.92 2.41 -3.49
N GLU A 533 10.34 1.33 -2.96
CA GLU A 533 10.70 0.78 -1.65
C GLU A 533 12.19 0.40 -1.55
N PRO A 534 12.93 0.92 -0.55
CA PRO A 534 14.26 0.45 -0.20
C PRO A 534 14.17 -0.84 0.65
N PHE A 535 14.97 -1.85 0.28
CA PHE A 535 15.06 -3.11 1.01
C PHE A 535 16.37 -3.28 1.78
N PHE A 536 16.29 -3.39 3.11
CA PHE A 536 17.46 -3.51 3.98
C PHE A 536 17.79 -4.98 4.25
N VAL A 537 19.05 -5.35 4.01
CA VAL A 537 19.61 -6.67 4.32
C VAL A 537 20.74 -6.48 5.34
N PRO A 538 20.63 -7.04 6.55
CA PRO A 538 21.71 -7.00 7.54
C PRO A 538 22.93 -7.79 7.04
N GLU A 539 24.13 -7.29 7.31
CA GLU A 539 25.38 -7.94 6.89
C GLU A 539 25.57 -9.31 7.55
N LYS A 540 25.16 -9.41 8.83
CA LYS A 540 25.19 -10.65 9.61
C LYS A 540 23.79 -11.03 10.03
N LYS A 541 23.43 -12.31 9.85
CA LYS A 541 22.28 -12.88 10.56
C LYS A 541 22.59 -12.87 12.06
N GLN A 542 21.73 -12.26 12.87
CA GLN A 542 21.93 -12.22 14.32
C GLN A 542 22.04 -13.65 14.86
N THR A 543 23.19 -13.97 15.45
CA THR A 543 23.31 -15.06 16.42
C THR A 543 22.86 -14.56 17.79
N CYS A 544 22.59 -15.45 18.74
CA CYS A 544 21.96 -15.20 20.05
C CYS A 544 22.52 -14.03 20.90
N ASN A 545 23.68 -13.45 20.53
CA ASN A 545 24.28 -12.25 21.12
C ASN A 545 24.19 -11.06 20.16
N ARG A 546 23.42 -10.03 20.54
CA ARG A 546 23.16 -8.78 19.79
C ARG A 546 24.35 -7.81 19.84
N ASN A 547 25.49 -8.23 19.30
CA ASN A 547 26.74 -7.46 19.37
C ASN A 547 27.05 -6.60 18.13
N GLY A 548 26.18 -6.57 17.11
CA GLY A 548 26.34 -5.75 15.90
C GLY A 548 25.51 -4.47 15.95
N ASN A 549 25.91 -3.44 15.21
CA ASN A 549 25.09 -2.22 15.08
C ASN A 549 23.86 -2.50 14.19
N GLU A 550 22.71 -1.95 14.57
CA GLU A 550 21.41 -2.20 13.91
C GLU A 550 21.41 -1.87 12.41
N ASP A 551 22.21 -0.89 11.99
CA ASP A 551 22.37 -0.38 10.63
C ASP A 551 23.55 -0.98 9.85
N GLU A 552 24.24 -1.99 10.39
CA GLU A 552 25.26 -2.77 9.67
C GLU A 552 24.60 -3.68 8.63
N GLY A 553 24.49 -3.16 7.41
CA GLY A 553 23.91 -3.88 6.30
C GLY A 553 23.86 -3.03 5.03
N TYR A 554 23.04 -3.47 4.10
CA TYR A 554 22.92 -2.88 2.77
C TYR A 554 21.47 -2.67 2.39
N ILE A 555 21.21 -1.57 1.72
CA ILE A 555 19.91 -1.22 1.18
C ILE A 555 19.94 -1.46 -0.32
N MET A 556 18.91 -2.09 -0.85
CA MET A 556 18.74 -2.36 -2.26
C MET A 556 17.45 -1.72 -2.77
N GLY A 557 17.44 -1.21 -3.99
CA GLY A 557 16.24 -0.65 -4.60
C GLY A 557 16.39 -0.48 -6.10
N PHE A 558 15.28 -0.52 -6.82
CA PHE A 558 15.27 -0.20 -8.25
C PHE A 558 15.21 1.32 -8.45
N VAL A 559 15.95 1.80 -9.45
CA VAL A 559 15.97 3.20 -9.86
C VAL A 559 15.74 3.26 -11.38
N ARG A 560 14.84 4.14 -11.79
CA ARG A 560 14.58 4.53 -13.17
C ARG A 560 15.20 5.89 -13.42
N ASP A 561 16.12 5.97 -14.37
CA ASP A 561 16.51 7.24 -14.98
C ASP A 561 15.53 7.54 -16.12
N GLU A 562 14.60 8.46 -15.89
CA GLU A 562 13.57 8.83 -16.87
C GLU A 562 14.17 9.62 -18.05
N LYS A 563 15.32 10.27 -17.87
CA LYS A 563 15.98 11.03 -18.94
C LYS A 563 16.79 10.14 -19.88
N LYS A 564 17.54 9.18 -19.32
CA LYS A 564 18.34 8.22 -20.09
C LYS A 564 17.55 6.99 -20.50
N GLU A 565 16.33 6.85 -20.00
CA GLU A 565 15.47 5.70 -20.19
C GLU A 565 16.11 4.37 -19.77
N MET A 566 16.90 4.38 -18.70
CA MET A 566 17.56 3.18 -18.15
C MET A 566 17.01 2.81 -16.77
N SER A 567 17.06 1.52 -16.46
CA SER A 567 16.73 1.00 -15.13
C SER A 567 17.96 0.33 -14.53
N GLU A 568 18.16 0.55 -13.23
CA GLU A 568 19.24 -0.06 -12.48
C GLU A 568 18.75 -0.54 -11.11
N MET A 569 19.50 -1.42 -10.49
CA MET A 569 19.38 -1.71 -9.06
C MET A 569 20.57 -1.06 -8.34
N VAL A 570 20.29 -0.19 -7.38
CA VAL A 570 21.33 0.42 -6.53
C VAL A 570 21.52 -0.39 -5.26
N ILE A 571 22.76 -0.45 -4.78
CA ILE A 571 23.13 -1.02 -3.48
C ILE A 571 23.83 0.07 -2.67
N VAL A 572 23.30 0.37 -1.50
CA VAL A 572 23.73 1.46 -0.61
C VAL A 572 24.13 0.89 0.74
N GLN A 573 25.24 1.33 1.31
CA GLN A 573 25.64 0.96 2.66
C GLN A 573 24.67 1.56 3.69
N GLY A 574 24.06 0.74 4.54
CA GLY A 574 23.02 1.18 5.48
C GLY A 574 23.52 2.12 6.59
N SER A 575 24.81 2.08 6.93
CA SER A 575 25.42 2.94 7.95
C SER A 575 25.72 4.35 7.41
N SER A 576 26.47 4.45 6.31
CA SER A 576 26.92 5.71 5.70
C SER A 576 25.94 6.32 4.69
N MET A 577 25.00 5.53 4.17
CA MET A 577 24.11 5.90 3.04
C MET A 577 24.86 6.18 1.73
N GLU A 578 26.05 5.60 1.55
CA GLU A 578 26.84 5.71 0.32
C GLU A 578 26.55 4.54 -0.63
N GLN A 579 26.49 4.82 -1.94
CA GLN A 579 26.34 3.79 -2.96
C GLN A 579 27.62 2.95 -3.07
N VAL A 580 27.49 1.63 -2.96
CA VAL A 580 28.61 0.67 -3.07
C VAL A 580 28.60 -0.10 -4.39
N ALA A 581 27.43 -0.27 -4.99
CA ALA A 581 27.27 -0.85 -6.31
C ALA A 581 26.02 -0.34 -7.04
N ALA A 582 26.03 -0.43 -8.36
CA ALA A 582 24.86 -0.28 -9.21
C ALA A 582 24.88 -1.36 -10.29
N ILE A 583 23.74 -1.98 -10.56
CA ILE A 583 23.58 -3.06 -11.53
C ILE A 583 22.67 -2.57 -12.65
N SER A 584 23.19 -2.50 -13.87
CA SER A 584 22.41 -2.11 -15.05
C SER A 584 21.43 -3.22 -15.44
N LEU A 585 20.16 -2.89 -15.66
CA LEU A 585 19.12 -3.86 -15.99
C LEU A 585 18.82 -3.85 -17.49
N PRO A 586 18.57 -5.03 -18.10
CA PRO A 586 18.44 -5.15 -19.55
C PRO A 586 17.10 -4.63 -20.08
N SER A 587 16.12 -4.40 -19.20
CA SER A 587 14.81 -3.89 -19.54
C SER A 587 14.38 -2.78 -18.59
N ARG A 588 13.37 -2.00 -19.00
CA ARG A 588 12.68 -1.07 -18.10
C ARG A 588 12.08 -1.85 -16.93
N VAL A 589 12.28 -1.34 -15.72
CA VAL A 589 11.60 -1.78 -14.50
C VAL A 589 10.60 -0.70 -14.10
N PRO A 590 9.28 -0.95 -14.23
CA PRO A 590 8.27 0.01 -13.83
C PRO A 590 8.31 0.28 -12.33
N TYR A 591 7.65 1.35 -11.88
CA TYR A 591 7.40 1.52 -10.44
C TYR A 591 6.58 0.35 -9.92
N GLY A 592 6.84 -0.06 -8.67
CA GLY A 592 6.21 -1.22 -8.06
C GLY A 592 5.88 -0.96 -6.60
N PHE A 593 5.50 -2.02 -5.90
CA PHE A 593 5.13 -1.98 -4.49
C PHE A 593 6.25 -2.63 -3.67
N HIS A 594 5.93 -3.68 -2.90
CA HIS A 594 6.83 -4.24 -1.92
C HIS A 594 7.74 -5.34 -2.48
N GLY A 595 8.96 -5.38 -1.96
CA GLY A 595 9.99 -6.36 -2.28
C GLY A 595 10.51 -7.12 -1.07
N THR A 596 11.28 -8.17 -1.34
CA THR A 596 11.97 -8.96 -0.33
C THR A 596 13.29 -9.50 -0.86
N PHE A 597 14.16 -9.94 0.02
CA PHE A 597 15.42 -10.60 -0.33
C PHE A 597 15.45 -12.00 0.25
N ILE A 598 15.72 -12.98 -0.61
CA ILE A 598 15.85 -14.37 -0.23
C ILE A 598 17.32 -14.76 -0.34
N SER A 599 17.95 -15.04 0.79
CA SER A 599 19.34 -15.45 0.84
C SER A 599 19.57 -16.80 0.16
N GLN A 600 20.81 -17.06 -0.25
CA GLN A 600 21.21 -18.35 -0.81
C GLN A 600 20.93 -19.53 0.15
N GLU A 601 21.01 -19.32 1.46
CA GLU A 601 20.66 -20.34 2.45
C GLU A 601 19.15 -20.64 2.47
N GLU A 602 18.33 -19.61 2.41
CA GLU A 602 16.87 -19.74 2.33
C GLU A 602 16.43 -20.43 1.03
N LEU A 603 17.05 -20.08 -0.10
CA LEU A 603 16.78 -20.70 -1.41
C LEU A 603 17.10 -22.20 -1.41
N ARG A 604 18.14 -22.65 -0.69
CA ARG A 604 18.45 -24.08 -0.54
C ARG A 604 17.38 -24.84 0.24
N ARG A 605 16.60 -24.15 1.08
CA ARG A 605 15.48 -24.69 1.85
C ARG A 605 14.13 -24.44 1.17
N GLN A 606 14.13 -23.88 -0.03
CA GLN A 606 12.91 -23.64 -0.78
C GLN A 606 12.23 -24.97 -1.10
N VAL A 607 10.92 -24.99 -0.95
CA VAL A 607 10.07 -26.16 -1.19
C VAL A 607 9.13 -25.85 -2.34
N ILE A 608 8.59 -26.90 -2.97
CA ILE A 608 7.61 -26.81 -4.05
C ILE A 608 6.20 -26.95 -3.47
#